data_AF-A0A2V7GKB8-F1
#
_entry.id   AF-A0A2V7GKB8-F1
#
_cell.length_a   1.000
_cell.length_b   1.000
_cell.length_c   1.000
_cell.angle_alpha   90.00
_cell.angle_beta   90.00
_cell.angle_gamma   90.00
#
_symmetry.space_group_name_H-M   'P 1'
#
loop_
_entity.id
_entity.type
_entity.pdbx_description
1 polymer ?
#
loop_
_entity_poly.entity_id
_entity_poly.type
_entity_poly.pdbx_seq_one_letter_code
_entity_poly.pdbx_strand_id
1 'polypeptide(L)'
;VGIEGGCARQARLTFAMARHAVVDLTQVFNTPPSAEPVDRLPAAALARLKAALAVVELPGVAAGVVDGKLAEVRRSYEPYVAALSRFLLLPLPEWDYETGHRDNWQSTGWGRRTSLPPADHF
;
A
#
# COMPACT_ATOMS: atom_id res chain seq x y z
N VAL A 1 9.07 -15.14 -11.30
CA VAL A 1 9.94 -14.65 -10.25
C VAL A 1 9.91 -13.14 -10.40
N GLY A 2 9.03 -12.47 -9.63
CA GLY A 2 8.86 -11.02 -9.72
C GLY A 2 10.02 -10.33 -8.99
N ILE A 3 10.72 -9.45 -9.72
CA ILE A 3 11.84 -8.61 -9.28
C ILE A 3 12.86 -9.35 -8.39
N GLU A 4 13.89 -9.96 -8.97
CA GLU A 4 14.98 -10.57 -8.19
C GLU A 4 15.97 -9.55 -7.61
N GLY A 5 16.70 -9.96 -6.56
CA GLY A 5 17.84 -9.21 -6.02
C GLY A 5 17.50 -8.19 -4.92
N GLY A 6 18.21 -7.04 -4.94
CA GLY A 6 18.17 -6.03 -3.88
C GLY A 6 16.81 -5.37 -3.67
N CYS A 7 16.03 -5.21 -4.75
CA CYS A 7 14.70 -4.58 -4.70
C CYS A 7 13.68 -5.42 -3.91
N ALA A 8 13.68 -6.76 -4.07
CA ALA A 8 12.80 -7.64 -3.29
C ALA A 8 13.11 -7.60 -1.79
N ARG A 9 14.39 -7.58 -1.42
CA ARG A 9 14.81 -7.47 -0.02
C ARG A 9 14.40 -6.12 0.57
N GLN A 10 14.63 -5.04 -0.18
CA GLN A 10 14.24 -3.70 0.25
C GLN A 10 12.72 -3.60 0.42
N ALA A 11 11.92 -4.08 -0.53
CA ALA A 11 10.46 -4.10 -0.41
C ALA A 11 9.97 -4.86 0.84
N ARG A 12 10.55 -6.02 1.13
CA ARG A 12 10.22 -6.80 2.35
C ARG A 12 10.55 -6.04 3.63
N LEU A 13 11.71 -5.40 3.70
CA LEU A 13 12.13 -4.62 4.87
C LEU A 13 11.26 -3.37 5.04
N THR A 14 11.01 -2.63 3.96
CA THR A 14 10.14 -1.45 3.96
C THR A 14 8.73 -1.82 4.44
N PHE A 15 8.18 -2.94 3.95
CA PHE A 15 6.89 -3.44 4.44
C PHE A 15 6.92 -3.78 5.93
N ALA A 16 7.95 -4.50 6.40
CA ALA A 16 8.08 -4.85 7.81
C ALA A 16 8.16 -3.60 8.71
N MET A 17 8.96 -2.61 8.33
CA MET A 17 9.07 -1.33 9.03
C MET A 17 7.72 -0.60 9.09
N ALA A 18 7.02 -0.50 7.96
CA ALA A 18 5.72 0.19 7.90
C ALA A 18 4.66 -0.52 8.75
N ARG A 19 4.61 -1.86 8.71
CA ARG A 19 3.71 -2.65 9.55
C ARG A 19 3.98 -2.43 11.03
N HIS A 20 5.25 -2.42 11.45
CA HIS A 20 5.61 -2.12 12.84
C HIS A 20 5.18 -0.72 13.26
N ALA A 21 5.49 0.30 12.44
CA ALA A 21 5.09 1.67 12.74
C ALA A 21 3.57 1.81 12.93
N VAL A 22 2.77 1.15 12.08
CA VAL A 22 1.30 1.13 12.23
C VAL A 22 0.89 0.48 13.55
N VAL A 23 1.47 -0.67 13.93
CA VAL A 23 1.16 -1.34 15.19
C VAL A 23 1.55 -0.46 16.39
N ASP A 24 2.71 0.16 16.37
CA ASP A 24 3.17 1.05 17.45
C ASP A 24 2.23 2.25 17.61
N LEU A 25 1.78 2.86 16.50
CA LEU A 25 0.79 3.93 16.53
C LEU A 25 -0.54 3.46 17.16
N THR A 26 -0.98 2.25 16.87
CA THR A 26 -2.19 1.71 17.50
C THR A 26 -2.05 1.53 19.01
N GLN A 27 -0.86 1.19 19.49
CA GLN A 27 -0.57 1.10 20.92
C GLN A 27 -0.53 2.48 21.57
N VAL A 28 0.13 3.45 20.94
CA VAL A 28 0.22 4.84 21.42
C VAL A 28 -1.17 5.47 21.57
N PHE A 29 -2.05 5.27 20.59
CA PHE A 29 -3.41 5.81 20.63
C PHE A 29 -4.42 4.91 21.36
N ASN A 30 -3.97 3.77 21.90
CA ASN A 30 -4.83 2.78 22.55
C ASN A 30 -6.03 2.35 21.68
N THR A 31 -5.79 2.15 20.39
CA THR A 31 -6.81 1.75 19.40
C THR A 31 -6.64 0.27 19.04
N PRO A 32 -7.43 -0.67 19.59
CA PRO A 32 -7.29 -2.08 19.26
C PRO A 32 -7.58 -2.33 17.77
N PRO A 33 -6.95 -3.35 17.15
CA PRO A 33 -7.21 -3.70 15.75
C PRO A 33 -8.69 -4.02 15.52
N SER A 34 -9.21 -3.61 14.36
CA SER A 34 -10.61 -3.82 14.01
C SER A 34 -10.94 -5.31 13.89
N ALA A 35 -11.98 -5.76 14.60
CA ALA A 35 -12.48 -7.14 14.54
C ALA A 35 -13.12 -7.48 13.18
N GLU A 36 -13.72 -6.49 12.53
CA GLU A 36 -14.32 -6.62 11.19
C GLU A 36 -13.59 -5.69 10.22
N PRO A 37 -12.61 -6.19 9.45
CA PRO A 37 -12.02 -5.42 8.38
C PRO A 37 -12.98 -5.41 7.19
N VAL A 38 -13.37 -4.22 6.73
CA VAL A 38 -14.03 -4.05 5.43
C VAL A 38 -13.07 -4.55 4.34
N ASP A 39 -13.55 -5.32 3.36
CA ASP A 39 -12.71 -5.75 2.25
C ASP A 39 -12.30 -4.55 1.39
N ARG A 40 -11.07 -4.09 1.60
CA ARG A 40 -10.49 -2.92 0.90
C ARG A 40 -10.11 -3.19 -0.54
N LEU A 41 -9.97 -4.45 -0.95
CA LEU A 41 -9.60 -4.81 -2.32
C LEU A 41 -10.48 -5.97 -2.78
N PRO A 42 -11.75 -5.67 -3.16
CA PRO A 42 -12.64 -6.63 -3.77
C PRO A 42 -12.07 -7.18 -5.08
N ALA A 43 -12.60 -8.33 -5.53
CA ALA A 43 -12.12 -9.01 -6.74
C ALA A 43 -12.06 -8.10 -7.98
N ALA A 44 -13.03 -7.18 -8.15
CA ALA A 44 -13.04 -6.22 -9.25
C ALA A 44 -11.87 -5.22 -9.17
N ALA A 45 -11.57 -4.69 -7.99
CA ALA A 45 -10.44 -3.79 -7.77
C ALA A 45 -9.10 -4.52 -7.93
N LEU A 46 -9.00 -5.77 -7.46
CA LEU A 46 -7.83 -6.62 -7.69
C LEU A 46 -7.59 -6.86 -9.19
N ALA A 47 -8.64 -7.10 -9.98
CA ALA A 47 -8.52 -7.27 -11.42
C ALA A 47 -8.00 -5.99 -12.10
N ARG A 48 -8.49 -4.81 -11.69
CA ARG A 48 -8.00 -3.52 -12.21
C ARG A 48 -6.54 -3.26 -11.82
N LEU A 49 -6.17 -3.54 -10.57
CA LEU A 49 -4.78 -3.42 -10.12
C LEU A 49 -3.85 -4.33 -10.92
N LYS A 50 -4.24 -5.58 -11.17
CA LYS A 50 -3.47 -6.52 -11.99
C LYS A 50 -3.35 -6.06 -13.44
N ALA A 51 -4.42 -5.49 -14.02
CA ALA A 51 -4.38 -4.93 -15.36
C ALA A 51 -3.43 -3.73 -15.45
N ALA A 52 -3.45 -2.83 -14.46
CA ALA A 52 -2.53 -1.70 -14.39
C ALA A 52 -1.07 -2.16 -14.24
N LEU A 53 -0.83 -3.21 -13.45
CA LEU A 53 0.51 -3.79 -13.29
C LEU A 53 0.97 -4.59 -14.50
N ALA A 54 0.07 -5.17 -15.31
CA ALA A 54 0.42 -5.90 -16.52
C ALA A 54 1.04 -5.02 -17.60
N VAL A 55 0.83 -3.70 -17.54
CA VAL A 55 1.51 -2.71 -18.40
C VAL A 55 3.02 -2.65 -18.11
N VAL A 56 3.43 -3.06 -16.91
CA VAL A 56 4.83 -3.20 -16.50
C VAL A 56 5.13 -4.69 -16.51
N GLU A 57 5.93 -5.19 -17.46
CA GLU A 57 6.26 -6.62 -17.53
C GLU A 57 6.87 -7.10 -16.19
N LEU A 58 6.07 -7.80 -15.38
CA LEU A 58 6.50 -8.39 -14.11
C LEU A 58 6.72 -9.89 -14.31
N PRO A 59 7.97 -10.36 -14.41
CA PRO A 59 8.23 -11.74 -14.78
C PRO A 59 7.69 -12.76 -13.77
N GLY A 60 6.88 -13.71 -14.25
CA GLY A 60 6.82 -15.09 -13.76
C GLY A 60 6.19 -15.37 -12.39
N VAL A 61 5.09 -14.76 -11.99
CA VAL A 61 4.29 -15.31 -10.88
C VAL A 61 2.94 -15.78 -11.40
N ALA A 62 2.59 -17.04 -11.12
CA ALA A 62 1.28 -17.58 -11.44
C ALA A 62 0.20 -16.75 -10.73
N ALA A 63 -0.82 -16.32 -11.46
CA ALA A 63 -1.81 -15.35 -11.00
C ALA A 63 -2.45 -15.71 -9.65
N GLY A 64 -2.72 -16.99 -9.37
CA GLY A 64 -3.31 -17.44 -8.10
C GLY A 64 -2.36 -17.41 -6.90
N VAL A 65 -1.05 -17.53 -7.12
CA VAL A 65 -0.05 -17.47 -6.04
C VAL A 65 0.12 -16.02 -5.55
N VAL A 66 0.03 -15.06 -6.46
CA VAL A 66 0.08 -13.62 -6.14
C VAL A 66 -1.11 -13.23 -5.28
N ASP A 67 -2.32 -13.63 -5.68
CA ASP A 67 -3.56 -13.23 -5.01
C ASP A 67 -3.59 -13.74 -3.55
N GLY A 68 -3.21 -15.00 -3.35
CA GLY A 68 -3.10 -15.59 -2.01
C GLY A 68 -2.05 -14.90 -1.14
N LYS A 69 -0.87 -14.59 -1.70
CA LYS A 69 0.18 -13.90 -0.96
C LYS A 69 -0.20 -12.46 -0.61
N LEU A 70 -0.82 -11.73 -1.53
CA LEU A 70 -1.31 -10.38 -1.28
C LEU A 70 -2.37 -10.38 -0.17
N ALA A 71 -3.29 -11.34 -0.18
CA ALA A 71 -4.29 -11.49 0.88
C ALA A 71 -3.65 -11.78 2.25
N GLU A 72 -2.62 -12.64 2.30
CA GLU A 72 -1.86 -12.91 3.53
C GLU A 72 -1.18 -11.65 4.09
N VAL A 73 -0.51 -10.89 3.22
CA VAL A 73 0.16 -9.64 3.59
C VAL A 73 -0.87 -8.61 4.09
N ARG A 74 -2.00 -8.45 3.40
CA ARG A 74 -3.10 -7.55 3.80
C ARG A 74 -3.66 -7.87 5.19
N ARG A 75 -3.94 -9.15 5.47
CA ARG A 75 -4.42 -9.59 6.80
C ARG A 75 -3.48 -9.21 7.95
N SER A 76 -2.18 -9.08 7.68
CA SER A 76 -1.18 -8.78 8.71
C SER A 76 -1.17 -7.34 9.21
N TYR A 77 -1.77 -6.39 8.48
CA TYR A 77 -1.74 -4.95 8.80
C TYR A 77 -3.10 -4.24 8.70
N GLU A 78 -4.02 -4.71 7.84
CA GLU A 78 -5.30 -4.01 7.57
C GLU A 78 -6.16 -3.73 8.82
N PRO A 79 -6.27 -4.64 9.80
CA PRO A 79 -7.03 -4.38 11.02
C PRO A 79 -6.53 -3.14 11.81
N TYR A 80 -5.22 -2.90 11.78
CA TYR A 80 -4.58 -1.81 12.51
C TYR A 80 -4.78 -0.46 11.80
N VAL A 81 -4.56 -0.39 10.48
CA VAL A 81 -4.80 0.84 9.73
C VAL A 81 -6.29 1.21 9.70
N ALA A 82 -7.20 0.23 9.72
CA ALA A 82 -8.64 0.49 9.83
C ALA A 82 -9.02 1.12 11.17
N ALA A 83 -8.41 0.68 12.27
CA ALA A 83 -8.60 1.28 13.59
C ALA A 83 -8.09 2.73 13.62
N LEU A 84 -6.88 2.97 13.09
CA LEU A 84 -6.30 4.31 13.00
C LEU A 84 -7.12 5.25 12.11
N SER A 85 -7.63 4.76 10.99
CA SER A 85 -8.47 5.54 10.08
C SER A 85 -9.72 6.08 10.79
N ARG A 86 -10.38 5.24 11.58
CA ARG A 86 -11.55 5.63 12.38
C ARG A 86 -11.16 6.60 13.50
N PHE A 87 -10.06 6.35 14.19
CA PHE A 87 -9.60 7.20 15.30
C PHE A 87 -9.17 8.59 14.84
N LEU A 88 -8.41 8.66 13.74
CA LEU A 88 -7.88 9.91 13.19
C LEU A 88 -8.86 10.63 12.25
N LEU A 89 -10.04 10.05 11.99
CA LEU A 89 -11.00 10.53 11.00
C LEU A 89 -10.36 10.74 9.60
N LEU A 90 -9.39 9.89 9.27
CA LEU A 90 -8.63 9.96 8.03
C LEU A 90 -8.99 8.76 7.15
N PRO A 91 -9.65 8.94 6.00
CA PRO A 91 -9.99 7.82 5.12
C PRO A 91 -8.72 7.12 4.62
N LEU A 92 -8.77 5.80 4.54
CA LEU A 92 -7.69 5.04 3.93
C LEU A 92 -7.70 5.25 2.40
N PRO A 93 -6.52 5.34 1.76
CA PRO A 93 -6.43 5.47 0.31
C PRO A 93 -7.04 4.25 -0.40
N GLU A 94 -7.58 4.46 -1.59
CA GLU A 94 -8.01 3.36 -2.46
C GLU A 94 -6.78 2.65 -3.06
N TRP A 95 -6.98 1.40 -3.50
CA TRP A 95 -5.90 0.61 -4.12
C TRP A 95 -5.69 0.95 -5.59
N ASP A 96 -6.72 1.49 -6.22
CA ASP A 96 -6.73 2.02 -7.56
C ASP A 96 -7.11 3.50 -7.51
N TYR A 97 -6.38 4.31 -8.28
CA TYR A 97 -6.79 5.68 -8.55
C TYR A 97 -7.23 5.73 -10.01
N GLU A 98 -8.46 6.20 -10.27
CA GLU A 98 -8.97 6.33 -11.64
C GLU A 98 -8.22 7.41 -12.45
N THR A 99 -7.52 8.33 -11.79
CA THR A 99 -6.74 9.41 -12.42
C THR A 99 -5.45 9.67 -11.66
N GLY A 100 -4.44 10.22 -12.34
CA GLY A 100 -3.10 10.50 -11.81
C GLY A 100 -3.11 11.39 -10.57
N HIS A 101 -3.35 10.79 -9.41
CA HIS A 101 -3.32 11.43 -8.12
C HIS A 101 -1.85 11.70 -7.77
N ARG A 102 -1.51 12.96 -7.46
CA ARG A 102 -0.19 13.26 -6.89
C ARG A 102 -0.11 12.57 -5.53
N ASP A 103 0.94 11.78 -5.33
CA ASP A 103 1.15 11.12 -4.05
C ASP A 103 1.25 12.15 -2.92
N ASN A 104 0.77 11.79 -1.72
CA ASN A 104 0.83 12.68 -0.56
C ASN A 104 2.27 13.07 -0.16
N TRP A 105 3.31 12.33 -0.58
CA TRP A 105 4.71 12.74 -0.39
C TRP A 105 5.16 13.87 -1.34
N GLN A 106 4.44 14.09 -2.45
CA GLN A 106 4.65 15.19 -3.39
C GLN A 106 3.99 16.49 -2.93
N SER A 107 3.29 16.47 -1.80
CA SER A 107 2.62 17.64 -1.21
C SER A 107 2.74 17.60 0.31
N THR A 108 3.51 18.52 0.89
CA THR A 108 3.47 18.73 2.34
C THR A 108 2.58 19.93 2.65
N GLY A 109 1.82 19.88 3.75
CA GLY A 109 1.00 21.01 4.22
C GLY A 109 1.82 22.26 4.61
N TRP A 110 3.14 22.13 4.64
CA TRP A 110 4.11 23.15 5.06
C TRP A 110 5.11 23.53 3.95
N GLY A 111 5.03 22.92 2.77
CA GLY A 111 5.97 23.11 1.67
C GLY A 111 5.41 23.96 0.54
N ARG A 112 6.27 24.82 -0.07
CA ARG A 112 5.94 25.47 -1.33
C ARG A 112 5.83 24.38 -2.40
N ARG A 113 4.72 24.36 -3.15
CA ARG A 113 4.42 23.37 -4.21
C ARG A 113 5.62 23.23 -5.15
N THR A 114 6.43 22.19 -4.99
CA THR A 114 7.53 21.90 -5.91
C THR A 114 7.00 21.05 -7.07
N SER A 115 7.30 21.50 -8.29
CA SER A 115 7.29 20.62 -9.46
C SER A 115 8.44 19.64 -9.33
N LEU A 116 8.22 18.38 -9.72
CA LEU A 116 9.31 17.42 -9.86
C LEU A 116 10.32 17.95 -10.89
N PRO A 117 11.63 17.70 -10.73
CA PRO A 117 12.56 17.83 -11.84
C PRO A 117 12.16 16.86 -12.97
N PRO A 118 12.44 17.20 -14.24
CA PRO A 118 12.15 16.34 -15.37
C PRO A 118 12.79 14.95 -15.21
N ALA A 119 12.15 13.93 -15.78
CA ALA A 119 12.35 12.50 -15.55
C ALA A 119 13.69 11.94 -16.09
N ASP A 120 14.69 12.79 -16.28
CA ASP A 120 15.91 12.52 -17.01
C ASP A 120 16.97 11.79 -16.13
N HIS A 121 16.61 11.47 -14.89
CA HIS A 121 17.53 10.99 -13.85
C HIS A 121 17.08 9.70 -13.12
N PHE A 122 16.14 8.95 -13.69
CA PHE A 122 15.79 7.60 -13.21
C PHE A 122 16.13 6.53 -14.24
#